data_AF-X1UNI4-F1
#
_entry.id   AF-X1UNI4-F1
#
_cell.length_a   1.000
_cell.length_b   1.000
_cell.length_c   1.000
_cell.angle_alpha   90.00
_cell.angle_beta   90.00
_cell.angle_gamma   90.00
#
_symmetry.space_group_name_H-M   'P 1'
#
loop_
_entity.id
_entity.type
_entity.pdbx_description
1 polymer ?
#
loop_
_entity_poly.entity_id
_entity_poly.type
_entity_poly.pdbx_seq_one_letter_code
_entity_poly.pdbx_strand_id
1 'polypeptide(L)'
;EMGYKEDLNSMQGLGYKQINKHLNGLYTEEETIDLIKIETRHYAKRQVTWFKNKIKNIKWIDLDKYSKNEAVSKIINTINK
;
A
#
# COMPACT_ATOMS: atom_id res chain seq x y z
N GLU A 1 -25.45 -19.50 -5.95
CA GLU A 1 -25.27 -18.59 -4.80
C GLU A 1 -23.85 -18.74 -4.26
N MET A 2 -22.89 -17.97 -4.79
CA MET A 2 -21.50 -18.00 -4.31
C MET A 2 -21.01 -16.56 -4.14
N GLY A 3 -21.31 -15.97 -2.98
CA GLY A 3 -20.73 -14.71 -2.52
C GLY A 3 -19.99 -14.95 -1.21
N TYR A 4 -18.82 -14.33 -1.05
CA TYR A 4 -18.07 -14.35 0.21
C TYR A 4 -18.58 -13.24 1.13
N LYS A 5 -18.62 -13.49 2.44
CA LYS A 5 -19.07 -12.50 3.42
C LYS A 5 -18.06 -11.36 3.55
N GLU A 6 -18.55 -10.15 3.79
CA GLU A 6 -17.72 -8.95 3.91
C GLU A 6 -16.89 -8.91 5.19
N ASP A 7 -17.30 -9.64 6.22
CA ASP A 7 -16.61 -9.75 7.50
C ASP A 7 -15.29 -10.54 7.42
N LEU A 8 -15.03 -11.21 6.29
CA LEU A 8 -13.78 -11.91 6.05
C LEU A 8 -12.60 -10.92 6.05
N ASN A 9 -11.49 -11.33 6.66
CA ASN A 9 -10.27 -10.51 6.71
C ASN A 9 -9.78 -10.07 5.33
N SER A 10 -9.91 -10.93 4.31
CA SER A 10 -9.56 -10.60 2.92
C SER A 10 -10.43 -9.47 2.35
N MET A 11 -11.72 -9.41 2.74
CA MET A 11 -12.68 -8.40 2.31
C MET A 11 -12.54 -7.08 3.07
N GLN A 12 -11.84 -7.09 4.20
CA GLN A 12 -11.46 -5.88 4.93
C GLN A 12 -10.19 -5.22 4.39
N GLY A 13 -9.58 -5.80 3.34
CA GLY A 13 -8.44 -5.23 2.65
C GLY A 13 -8.73 -3.84 2.06
N LEU A 14 -7.68 -3.02 1.98
CA LEU A 14 -7.75 -1.71 1.33
C LEU A 14 -8.15 -1.88 -0.14
N GLY A 15 -9.12 -1.10 -0.60
CA GLY A 15 -9.75 -1.26 -1.91
C GLY A 15 -11.03 -2.09 -1.82
N TYR A 16 -10.91 -3.35 -1.39
CA TYR A 16 -12.04 -4.27 -1.26
C TYR A 16 -13.13 -3.75 -0.33
N LYS A 17 -12.74 -3.20 0.83
CA LYS A 17 -13.68 -2.62 1.78
C LYS A 17 -14.47 -1.44 1.19
N GLN A 18 -13.82 -0.59 0.41
CA GLN A 18 -14.46 0.57 -0.23
C GLN A 18 -15.40 0.10 -1.34
N ILE A 19 -14.97 -0.87 -2.16
CA ILE A 19 -15.77 -1.45 -3.24
C ILE A 19 -17.02 -2.15 -2.67
N ASN A 20 -16.90 -2.95 -1.62
CA ASN A 20 -18.06 -3.60 -1.01
C ASN A 20 -19.10 -2.58 -0.52
N LYS A 21 -18.65 -1.47 0.07
CA LYS A 21 -19.55 -0.38 0.49
C LYS A 21 -20.22 0.32 -0.70
N HIS A 22 -19.53 0.50 -1.82
CA HIS A 22 -20.12 0.99 -3.06
C HIS A 22 -21.21 0.05 -3.57
N LEU A 23 -20.92 -1.25 -3.62
CA LEU A 23 -21.85 -2.27 -4.08
C LEU A 23 -23.11 -2.37 -3.20
N ASN A 24 -22.98 -2.04 -1.91
CA ASN A 24 -24.11 -1.94 -0.98
C ASN A 24 -24.85 -0.59 -1.03
N GLY A 25 -24.49 0.29 -1.96
CA GLY A 25 -25.11 1.61 -2.12
C GLY A 25 -24.76 2.63 -1.03
N LEU A 26 -23.72 2.37 -0.23
CA LEU A 26 -23.30 3.27 0.86
C LEU A 26 -22.40 4.42 0.36
N TYR A 27 -21.73 4.24 -0.77
CA TYR A 27 -20.88 5.24 -1.42
C TYR A 27 -21.22 5.35 -2.90
N THR A 28 -21.12 6.55 -3.44
CA THR A 28 -21.06 6.77 -4.89
C THR A 28 -19.76 6.23 -5.48
N GLU A 29 -19.70 6.08 -6.80
CA GLU A 29 -18.49 5.64 -7.50
C GLU A 29 -17.33 6.62 -7.26
N GLU A 30 -17.59 7.92 -7.37
CA GLU A 30 -16.61 8.98 -7.17
C GLU A 30 -16.05 8.97 -5.74
N GLU A 31 -16.92 8.92 -4.72
CA GLU A 31 -16.50 8.82 -3.32
C GLU A 31 -15.65 7.58 -3.08
N THR A 32 -16.02 6.45 -3.68
CA THR A 32 -15.29 5.19 -3.54
C THR A 32 -13.88 5.31 -4.09
N ILE A 33 -13.73 5.86 -5.30
CA ILE A 33 -12.44 6.09 -5.94
C ILE A 33 -11.57 7.00 -5.07
N ASP A 34 -12.13 8.10 -4.56
CA ASP A 34 -11.36 9.05 -3.77
C ASP A 34 -10.97 8.51 -2.39
N LEU A 35 -11.85 7.76 -1.73
CA LEU A 35 -11.54 7.06 -0.49
C LEU A 35 -10.41 6.03 -0.69
N ILE A 36 -10.41 5.28 -1.79
CA ILE A 36 -9.32 4.35 -2.11
C ILE A 36 -8.00 5.10 -2.26
N LYS A 37 -7.97 6.21 -3.01
CA LYS A 37 -6.75 7.02 -3.19
C LYS A 37 -6.24 7.58 -1.87
N ILE A 38 -7.13 8.10 -1.02
CA ILE A 38 -6.78 8.67 0.29
C ILE A 38 -6.19 7.58 1.19
N GLU A 39 -6.91 6.47 1.35
CA GLU A 39 -6.47 5.40 2.24
C GLU A 39 -5.18 4.73 1.75
N THR A 40 -4.99 4.58 0.44
CA THR A 40 -3.74 4.06 -0.14
C THR A 40 -2.56 4.96 0.25
N ARG A 41 -2.71 6.29 0.14
CA ARG A 41 -1.68 7.26 0.54
C ARG A 41 -1.41 7.23 2.04
N HIS A 42 -2.45 7.17 2.86
CA HIS A 42 -2.31 7.02 4.31
C HIS A 42 -1.58 5.72 4.68
N TYR A 43 -1.92 4.62 4.02
CA TYR A 43 -1.29 3.32 4.24
C TYR A 43 0.20 3.34 3.84
N ALA A 44 0.54 3.87 2.67
CA ALA A 44 1.93 4.04 2.24
C ALA A 44 2.73 4.90 3.21
N LYS A 45 2.16 6.03 3.67
CA LYS A 45 2.79 6.88 4.70
C LYS A 45 3.02 6.11 6.00
N ARG A 46 2.02 5.37 6.49
CA ARG A 46 2.13 4.53 7.69
C ARG A 46 3.24 3.48 7.54
N GLN A 47 3.35 2.82 6.39
CA GLN A 47 4.43 1.87 6.13
C GLN A 47 5.80 2.54 6.21
N VAL A 48 6.00 3.67 5.53
CA VAL A 48 7.27 4.42 5.58
C VAL A 48 7.60 4.86 7.01
N THR A 49 6.64 5.44 7.73
CA THR A 49 6.82 5.85 9.13
C THR A 49 7.17 4.66 10.02
N TRP A 50 6.49 3.53 9.85
CA TRP A 50 6.76 2.32 10.63
C TRP A 50 8.17 1.80 10.36
N PHE A 51 8.59 1.69 9.09
CA PHE A 51 9.95 1.28 8.73
C PHE A 51 11.01 2.21 9.33
N LYS A 52 10.83 3.54 9.21
CA LYS A 52 11.75 4.53 9.77
C LYS A 52 11.90 4.43 11.29
N ASN A 53 10.82 4.11 12.00
CA ASN A 53 10.78 4.16 13.46
C ASN A 53 11.02 2.81 14.14
N LYS A 54 10.67 1.70 13.49
CA LYS A 54 10.66 0.37 14.12
C LYS A 54 11.80 -0.53 13.70
N ILE A 55 12.33 -0.37 12.49
CA ILE A 55 13.44 -1.17 12.01
C ILE A 55 14.73 -0.36 12.05
N LYS A 56 15.72 -0.88 12.77
CA LYS A 56 17.08 -0.32 12.78
C LYS A 56 17.86 -0.82 11.57
N ASN A 57 18.85 -0.04 11.12
CA ASN A 57 19.77 -0.40 10.05
C ASN A 57 19.16 -0.56 8.65
N ILE A 58 17.97 0.01 8.38
CA ILE A 58 17.45 0.09 7.01
C ILE A 58 18.38 0.94 6.14
N LYS A 59 18.77 0.38 5.00
CA LYS A 59 19.43 1.12 3.91
C LYS A 59 18.37 1.64 2.95
N TRP A 60 18.05 2.93 3.07
CA TRP A 60 17.06 3.58 2.20
C TRP A 60 17.64 3.85 0.82
N ILE A 61 16.87 3.53 -0.23
CA ILE A 61 17.19 3.84 -1.62
C ILE A 61 16.11 4.79 -2.13
N ASP A 62 16.55 5.96 -2.59
CA ASP A 62 15.70 7.02 -3.11
C ASP A 62 15.57 6.88 -4.64
N LEU A 63 14.40 6.44 -5.11
CA LEU A 63 14.16 6.19 -6.53
C LEU A 63 13.96 7.49 -7.34
N ASP A 64 13.81 8.65 -6.68
CA ASP A 64 13.80 9.94 -7.39
C ASP A 64 15.22 10.41 -7.75
N LYS A 65 16.24 9.86 -7.06
CA LYS A 65 17.67 10.19 -7.28
C LYS A 65 18.41 9.20 -8.16
N TYR A 66 17.89 7.99 -8.31
CA TYR A 66 18.57 6.91 -9.01
C TYR A 66 17.66 6.32 -10.08
N SER A 67 18.22 6.07 -11.25
CA SER A 67 17.58 5.19 -12.23
C SER A 67 17.39 3.79 -11.65
N LYS A 68 16.47 3.02 -12.25
CA LYS A 68 16.21 1.62 -11.86
C LYS A 68 17.49 0.78 -11.82
N ASN A 69 18.38 0.94 -12.80
CA ASN A 69 19.62 0.18 -12.90
C ASN A 69 20.62 0.53 -11.79
N GLU A 70 20.72 1.82 -11.44
CA GLU A 70 21.57 2.29 -10.33
C GLU A 70 21.04 1.81 -8.97
N ALA A 71 19.72 1.85 -8.79
CA ALA A 71 19.08 1.32 -7.58
C ALA A 71 19.35 -0.18 -7.41
N VAL A 72 19.20 -0.98 -8.47
CA VAL A 72 19.52 -2.43 -8.46
C VAL A 72 20.98 -2.67 -8.14
N SER A 73 21.90 -1.93 -8.77
CA SER A 73 23.34 -2.06 -8.50
C SER A 73 23.68 -1.76 -7.04
N LYS A 74 23.03 -0.75 -6.44
CA LYS A 74 23.16 -0.45 -5.00
C LYS A 74 22.66 -1.57 -4.11
N ILE A 75 21.53 -2.20 -4.45
CA ILE A 75 20.99 -3.34 -3.70
C ILE A 75 22.00 -4.49 -3.71
N ILE A 76 22.52 -4.88 -4.88
CA ILE A 76 23.49 -5.97 -5.03
C ILE A 76 24.76 -5.69 -4.21
N ASN A 77 25.32 -4.47 -4.32
CA ASN A 77 26.51 -4.08 -3.57
C ASN A 77 26.31 -4.04 -2.06
N THR A 78 25.06 -3.86 -1.60
CA THR A 78 24.73 -3.87 -0.16
C THR A 78 24.61 -5.30 0.38
N ILE A 79 24.20 -6.26 -0.45
CA ILE A 79 24.05 -7.68 -0.07
C ILE A 79 25.39 -8.41 -0.09
N ASN A 80 26.26 -8.10 -1.05
CA ASN A 80 27.57 -8.75 -1.22
C ASN A 80 28.65 -8.22 -0.25
N LYS A 81 28.29 -7.31 0.64
CA LYS A 81 29.17 -6.75 1.69
C LYS A 81 28.88 -7.43 3.02
#